data_AF-A0A1Y2E7N7-F1
#
_entry.id   AF-A0A1Y2E7N7-F1
#
_cell.length_a   1.000
_cell.length_b   1.000
_cell.length_c   1.000
_cell.angle_alpha   90.00
_cell.angle_beta   90.00
_cell.angle_gamma   90.00
#
_symmetry.space_group_name_H-M   'P 1'
#
loop_
_entity.id
_entity.type
_entity.pdbx_description
1 polymer ?
#
loop_
_entity_poly.entity_id
_entity_poly.type
_entity_poly.pdbx_seq_one_letter_code
_entity_poly.pdbx_strand_id
1 'polypeptide(L)'
;MLGKLFDASEKQPSSIDKTPGKFQFGGHFAGIPLDANKFELDRFPYRLPGPALVPKRTTIERIETVLAERAEGLGVTILRREGVTRIVTQDDESVMAKFIGYTVKCDLDDPEKKLKPGFHIMERGMYIIAFPGSLHLVDFDSAAPFNRTKELTREHVQDVLRRVTGLPNAKIATMHFASSFTDRSKQTTQCRRGRILLAGDAAHIHPPLGAQGLNVGLGDAINLGWKLAATVRREFNSESGSASNGNPGTAGLALLDTYETERHPIAAWALEWTRAQVSMLQPDLYGAAVQVLIRDLINTTDGTNLFIDRVWGLSQRYDLTSNGDGDAHALIGCSAPDFELGDDGRLGPKLEGQRGLLVDLQENGTAALKELVVGVKYEAESTIYVPDLDTAKDPLERWFGF
;
A
#
# COMPACT_ATOMS: atom_id res chain seq x y z
N MET A 1 -16.78 5.07 -5.44
CA MET A 1 -16.47 4.89 -3.98
C MET A 1 -15.75 6.08 -3.30
N LEU A 2 -14.73 6.67 -3.93
CA LEU A 2 -13.78 7.64 -3.33
C LEU A 2 -14.39 8.79 -2.50
N GLY A 3 -15.52 9.38 -2.91
CA GLY A 3 -16.20 10.47 -2.19
C GLY A 3 -16.74 10.11 -0.79
N LYS A 4 -16.79 8.81 -0.43
CA LYS A 4 -17.03 8.38 0.96
C LYS A 4 -15.75 8.32 1.79
N LEU A 5 -14.59 8.10 1.18
CA LEU A 5 -13.30 7.91 1.86
C LEU A 5 -12.61 9.24 2.20
N PHE A 6 -12.74 10.24 1.31
CA PHE A 6 -12.12 11.55 1.44
C PHE A 6 -13.17 12.65 1.60
N ASP A 7 -12.76 13.89 1.86
CA ASP A 7 -13.69 15.02 1.85
C ASP A 7 -14.13 15.34 0.41
N ALA A 8 -15.43 15.50 0.17
CA ALA A 8 -15.95 15.82 -1.16
C ALA A 8 -15.64 17.26 -1.62
N SER A 9 -15.23 18.14 -0.71
CA SER A 9 -14.73 19.49 -1.00
C SER A 9 -13.24 19.53 -1.33
N GLU A 10 -12.46 18.49 -1.00
CA GLU A 10 -11.07 18.40 -1.43
C GLU A 10 -11.01 18.13 -2.93
N LYS A 11 -10.39 19.06 -3.68
CA LYS A 11 -10.01 18.82 -5.08
C LYS A 11 -9.21 17.51 -5.19
N GLN A 12 -9.47 16.78 -6.25
CA GLN A 12 -8.69 15.63 -6.71
C GLN A 12 -7.90 16.09 -7.94
N PRO A 13 -6.80 16.87 -7.76
CA PRO A 13 -6.09 17.45 -8.88
C PRO A 13 -5.40 16.35 -9.68
N SER A 14 -5.53 16.40 -11.00
CA SER A 14 -4.86 15.46 -11.89
C SER A 14 -3.35 15.70 -11.93
N SER A 15 -2.92 16.97 -11.80
CA SER A 15 -1.53 17.41 -11.70
C SER A 15 -1.11 17.76 -10.28
N ILE A 16 0.19 17.90 -10.04
CA ILE A 16 0.69 18.63 -8.86
C ILE A 16 0.75 20.11 -9.21
N ASP A 17 -0.16 20.90 -8.64
CA ASP A 17 -0.06 22.36 -8.64
C ASP A 17 1.16 22.76 -7.81
N LYS A 18 2.31 22.98 -8.46
CA LYS A 18 3.56 23.35 -7.79
C LYS A 18 3.43 24.71 -7.09
N THR A 19 4.08 24.84 -5.94
CA THR A 19 4.08 26.06 -5.10
C THR A 19 5.50 26.59 -4.86
N PRO A 20 6.19 27.14 -5.89
CA PRO A 20 7.59 27.57 -5.78
C PRO A 20 7.88 28.47 -4.58
N GLY A 21 8.96 28.16 -3.87
CA GLY A 21 9.36 28.87 -2.64
C GLY A 21 8.59 28.48 -1.37
N LYS A 22 7.68 27.49 -1.44
CA LYS A 22 7.01 26.89 -0.28
C LYS A 22 7.20 25.37 -0.32
N PHE A 23 7.39 24.74 0.83
CA PHE A 23 7.45 23.28 0.93
C PHE A 23 6.07 22.66 0.68
N GLN A 24 6.01 21.63 -0.16
CA GLN A 24 4.78 20.91 -0.51
C GLN A 24 4.96 19.43 -0.15
N PHE A 25 4.20 18.92 0.83
CA PHE A 25 4.41 17.58 1.37
C PHE A 25 4.02 16.48 0.37
N GLY A 26 5.02 15.81 -0.21
CA GLY A 26 4.83 14.60 -1.02
C GLY A 26 4.90 13.30 -0.21
N GLY A 27 5.36 13.34 1.03
CA GLY A 27 5.61 12.17 1.87
C GLY A 27 6.82 12.36 2.76
N HIS A 28 7.33 11.26 3.31
CA HIS A 28 8.62 11.24 3.99
C HIS A 28 9.33 9.90 3.75
N PHE A 29 10.65 9.87 3.98
CA PHE A 29 11.42 8.67 4.22
C PHE A 29 12.14 8.81 5.56
N ALA A 30 11.79 7.98 6.55
CA ALA A 30 12.40 8.01 7.88
C ALA A 30 12.57 9.42 8.48
N GLY A 31 11.48 10.21 8.49
CA GLY A 31 11.45 11.58 8.98
C GLY A 31 12.00 12.66 8.02
N ILE A 32 12.75 12.31 6.97
CA ILE A 32 13.15 13.26 5.93
C ILE A 32 11.93 13.55 5.02
N PRO A 33 11.46 14.81 4.92
CA PRO A 33 10.30 15.15 4.09
C PRO A 33 10.64 15.13 2.59
N LEU A 34 9.69 14.68 1.78
CA LEU A 34 9.75 14.75 0.31
C LEU A 34 9.01 16.01 -0.17
N ASP A 35 9.67 16.85 -0.97
CA ASP A 35 9.11 18.10 -1.48
C ASP A 35 8.52 17.92 -2.88
N ALA A 36 7.20 17.82 -2.96
CA ALA A 36 6.45 17.56 -4.20
C ALA A 36 6.66 18.62 -5.30
N ASN A 37 7.20 19.80 -4.97
CA ASN A 37 7.64 20.77 -5.98
C ASN A 37 8.71 20.20 -6.94
N LYS A 38 9.55 19.28 -6.45
CA LYS A 38 10.62 18.65 -7.23
C LYS A 38 10.15 17.39 -7.99
N PHE A 39 8.89 17.00 -7.85
CA PHE A 39 8.32 15.90 -8.61
C PHE A 39 8.15 16.28 -10.10
N GLU A 40 8.46 15.34 -10.99
CA GLU A 40 8.47 15.51 -12.44
C GLU A 40 7.77 14.28 -13.05
N LEU A 41 6.46 14.41 -13.29
CA LEU A 41 5.58 13.33 -13.73
C LEU A 41 5.97 12.77 -15.10
N ASP A 42 6.56 13.60 -15.95
CA ASP A 42 7.13 13.29 -17.26
C ASP A 42 8.26 12.26 -17.21
N ARG A 43 8.91 12.07 -16.05
CA ARG A 43 9.83 10.93 -15.80
C ARG A 43 9.13 9.57 -15.75
N PHE A 44 7.80 9.56 -15.64
CA PHE A 44 6.96 8.38 -15.61
C PHE A 44 6.07 8.39 -16.86
N PRO A 45 6.63 8.14 -18.07
CA PRO A 45 5.93 8.30 -19.36
C PRO A 45 4.73 7.35 -19.57
N TYR A 46 4.42 6.53 -18.57
CA TYR A 46 3.33 5.57 -18.50
C TYR A 46 2.30 5.92 -17.40
N ARG A 47 2.39 7.10 -16.77
CA ARG A 47 1.48 7.59 -15.75
C ARG A 47 0.89 8.95 -16.14
N LEU A 48 -0.40 8.96 -16.47
CA LEU A 48 -1.14 10.18 -16.74
C LEU A 48 -1.49 10.95 -15.46
N PRO A 49 -1.69 12.27 -15.57
CA PRO A 49 -2.42 13.06 -14.59
C PRO A 49 -3.79 12.42 -14.26
N GLY A 50 -4.12 12.28 -12.97
CA GLY A 50 -5.36 11.61 -12.54
C GLY A 50 -5.76 11.90 -11.08
N PRO A 51 -7.04 11.71 -10.72
CA PRO A 51 -7.62 12.18 -9.46
C PRO A 51 -7.01 11.55 -8.18
N ALA A 52 -6.32 10.44 -8.33
CA ALA A 52 -5.64 9.71 -7.26
C ALA A 52 -4.10 9.84 -7.29
N LEU A 53 -3.52 10.74 -8.12
CA LEU A 53 -2.07 10.90 -8.26
C LEU A 53 -1.39 11.31 -6.95
N VAL A 54 -2.03 12.16 -6.14
CA VAL A 54 -1.46 12.73 -4.92
C VAL A 54 -2.04 12.03 -3.67
N PRO A 55 -1.21 11.61 -2.70
CA PRO A 55 -1.68 10.97 -1.48
C PRO A 55 -2.74 11.78 -0.72
N LYS A 56 -3.82 11.09 -0.31
CA LYS A 56 -4.92 11.65 0.47
C LYS A 56 -4.88 11.13 1.91
N ARG A 57 -5.33 11.96 2.85
CA ARG A 57 -5.43 11.58 4.27
C ARG A 57 -6.86 11.16 4.60
N THR A 58 -6.98 10.05 5.31
CA THR A 58 -8.24 9.56 5.91
C THR A 58 -7.90 8.66 7.10
N THR A 59 -8.90 8.14 7.82
CA THR A 59 -8.69 7.23 8.96
C THR A 59 -8.92 5.77 8.55
N ILE A 60 -8.24 4.84 9.24
CA ILE A 60 -8.46 3.39 9.07
C ILE A 60 -9.94 3.06 9.36
N GLU A 61 -10.48 3.59 10.45
CA GLU A 61 -11.91 3.53 10.82
C GLU A 61 -12.86 3.93 9.68
N ARG A 62 -12.55 5.01 8.93
CA ARG A 62 -13.36 5.47 7.79
C ARG A 62 -13.20 4.56 6.57
N ILE A 63 -12.00 4.00 6.33
CA ILE A 63 -11.77 2.98 5.29
C ILE A 63 -12.55 1.70 5.61
N GLU A 64 -12.42 1.18 6.83
CA GLU A 64 -13.12 -0.02 7.32
C GLU A 64 -14.64 0.14 7.26
N THR A 65 -15.17 1.28 7.70
CA THR A 65 -16.62 1.57 7.64
C THR A 65 -17.14 1.52 6.21
N VAL A 66 -16.48 2.22 5.28
CA VAL A 66 -16.92 2.32 3.88
C VAL A 66 -16.73 0.99 3.12
N LEU A 67 -15.73 0.18 3.50
CA LEU A 67 -15.57 -1.18 2.99
C LEU A 67 -16.65 -2.13 3.54
N ALA A 68 -16.96 -2.07 4.84
CA ALA A 68 -17.99 -2.90 5.46
C ALA A 68 -19.37 -2.60 4.88
N GLU A 69 -19.78 -1.32 4.79
CA GLU A 69 -21.01 -0.90 4.12
C GLU A 69 -21.11 -1.44 2.68
N ARG A 70 -19.99 -1.44 1.94
CA ARG A 70 -19.94 -1.93 0.56
C ARG A 70 -20.05 -3.45 0.49
N ALA A 71 -19.42 -4.18 1.40
CA ALA A 71 -19.48 -5.64 1.46
C ALA A 71 -20.88 -6.12 1.89
N GLU A 72 -21.44 -5.55 2.96
CA GLU A 72 -22.79 -5.83 3.45
C GLU A 72 -23.83 -5.47 2.35
N GLY A 73 -23.66 -4.33 1.66
CA GLY A 73 -24.44 -3.94 0.48
C GLY A 73 -24.21 -4.74 -0.81
N LEU A 74 -23.27 -5.70 -0.80
CA LEU A 74 -23.08 -6.72 -1.84
C LEU A 74 -23.56 -8.12 -1.38
N GLY A 75 -24.19 -8.21 -0.20
CA GLY A 75 -24.69 -9.47 0.37
C GLY A 75 -23.65 -10.27 1.16
N VAL A 76 -22.49 -9.70 1.49
CA VAL A 76 -21.48 -10.37 2.32
C VAL A 76 -21.91 -10.35 3.79
N THR A 77 -22.05 -11.54 4.38
CA THR A 77 -22.34 -11.69 5.82
C THR A 77 -21.09 -11.46 6.66
N ILE A 78 -21.03 -10.34 7.39
CA ILE A 78 -19.90 -10.03 8.30
C ILE A 78 -20.25 -10.48 9.73
N LEU A 79 -19.70 -11.62 10.16
CA LEU A 79 -19.77 -12.06 11.55
C LEU A 79 -18.72 -11.34 12.39
N ARG A 80 -19.13 -10.63 13.44
CA ARG A 80 -18.26 -9.84 14.33
C ARG A 80 -18.16 -10.50 15.69
N ARG A 81 -16.96 -10.48 16.30
CA ARG A 81 -16.59 -11.16 17.56
C ARG A 81 -16.44 -12.69 17.48
N GLU A 82 -16.73 -13.30 16.34
CA GLU A 82 -16.42 -14.71 16.07
C GLU A 82 -14.94 -14.87 15.72
N GLY A 83 -14.18 -15.55 16.59
CA GLY A 83 -12.75 -15.80 16.40
C GLY A 83 -12.47 -17.16 15.77
N VAL A 84 -11.68 -17.20 14.69
CA VAL A 84 -11.19 -18.46 14.12
C VAL A 84 -10.10 -19.02 15.04
N THR A 85 -10.45 -19.96 15.91
CA THR A 85 -9.59 -20.40 17.01
C THR A 85 -8.50 -21.40 16.64
N ARG A 86 -8.62 -22.15 15.52
CA ARG A 86 -7.59 -23.12 15.11
C ARG A 86 -7.60 -23.47 13.63
N ILE A 87 -6.39 -23.48 13.05
CA ILE A 87 -5.97 -24.31 11.92
C ILE A 87 -4.76 -25.14 12.40
N VAL A 88 -4.42 -26.23 11.72
CA VAL A 88 -3.52 -27.30 12.21
C VAL A 88 -2.15 -27.20 11.51
N THR A 89 -1.02 -26.86 12.14
CA THR A 89 -0.75 -26.29 13.49
C THR A 89 0.67 -25.65 13.47
N GLN A 90 1.22 -25.28 14.64
CA GLN A 90 2.63 -24.88 14.92
C GLN A 90 2.92 -23.35 14.86
N ASP A 91 3.86 -22.85 15.69
CA ASP A 91 3.92 -21.46 16.17
C ASP A 91 5.25 -20.70 15.82
N ASP A 92 6.39 -20.60 16.53
CA ASP A 92 6.87 -20.93 17.90
C ASP A 92 8.03 -19.91 18.24
N GLU A 93 8.26 -19.28 19.41
CA GLU A 93 7.34 -18.59 20.37
C GLU A 93 7.80 -17.14 20.71
N SER A 94 9.06 -16.72 20.46
CA SER A 94 9.55 -15.34 20.70
C SER A 94 10.53 -14.82 19.64
N VAL A 95 10.69 -13.49 19.54
CA VAL A 95 11.60 -12.81 18.59
C VAL A 95 12.13 -11.52 19.23
N MET A 96 13.45 -11.32 19.22
CA MET A 96 14.05 -10.04 19.63
C MET A 96 13.78 -8.95 18.59
N ALA A 97 13.37 -7.77 19.05
CA ALA A 97 13.10 -6.60 18.22
C ALA A 97 14.17 -5.52 18.47
N LYS A 98 14.51 -4.71 17.46
CA LYS A 98 15.44 -3.57 17.62
C LYS A 98 14.79 -2.36 18.29
N PHE A 99 13.47 -2.28 18.29
CA PHE A 99 12.72 -1.25 19.02
C PHE A 99 11.33 -1.73 19.42
N ILE A 100 10.75 -1.05 20.41
CA ILE A 100 9.31 -1.09 20.69
C ILE A 100 8.71 0.28 20.35
N GLY A 101 7.72 0.27 19.47
CA GLY A 101 6.95 1.43 19.09
C GLY A 101 5.63 1.48 19.84
N TYR A 102 5.11 2.68 20.08
CA TYR A 102 3.83 2.94 20.73
C TYR A 102 3.06 3.97 19.91
N THR A 103 1.77 3.76 19.73
CA THR A 103 0.83 4.68 19.07
C THR A 103 -0.28 5.01 20.05
N VAL A 104 -0.44 6.29 20.36
CA VAL A 104 -1.23 6.76 21.50
C VAL A 104 -2.13 7.92 21.07
N LYS A 105 -3.40 7.90 21.51
CA LYS A 105 -4.31 9.04 21.44
C LYS A 105 -4.46 9.59 22.86
N CYS A 106 -3.99 10.80 23.10
CA CYS A 106 -3.85 11.35 24.45
C CYS A 106 -3.87 12.88 24.52
N ASP A 107 -4.35 13.40 25.64
CA ASP A 107 -4.11 14.78 26.05
C ASP A 107 -2.68 14.91 26.61
N LEU A 108 -1.91 15.88 26.13
CA LEU A 108 -0.53 16.14 26.58
C LEU A 108 -0.42 17.50 27.30
N ASP A 109 0.07 17.45 28.53
CA ASP A 109 0.51 18.60 29.32
C ASP A 109 2.04 18.73 29.20
N ASP A 110 2.48 19.57 28.27
CA ASP A 110 3.88 20.01 28.16
C ASP A 110 3.99 21.49 28.59
N PRO A 111 4.20 21.77 29.89
CA PRO A 111 4.19 23.14 30.40
C PRO A 111 5.36 23.98 29.87
N GLU A 112 6.44 23.34 29.41
CA GLU A 112 7.61 24.00 28.82
C GLU A 112 7.48 24.18 27.29
N LYS A 113 6.45 23.57 26.68
CA LYS A 113 6.15 23.62 25.24
C LYS A 113 7.33 23.23 24.36
N LYS A 114 8.12 22.25 24.81
CA LYS A 114 9.33 21.74 24.12
C LYS A 114 8.99 20.71 23.04
N LEU A 115 7.96 19.89 23.22
CA LEU A 115 7.45 18.97 22.21
C LEU A 115 6.90 19.73 21.00
N LYS A 116 7.24 19.30 19.79
CA LYS A 116 6.80 19.93 18.53
C LYS A 116 6.09 18.92 17.61
N PRO A 117 5.19 19.37 16.73
CA PRO A 117 4.70 18.56 15.60
C PRO A 117 5.84 18.05 14.71
N GLY A 118 5.59 16.96 13.97
CA GLY A 118 6.57 16.32 13.08
C GLY A 118 7.32 15.14 13.72
N PHE A 119 8.42 14.73 13.09
CA PHE A 119 9.28 13.63 13.50
C PHE A 119 10.52 14.17 14.22
N HIS A 120 10.83 13.66 15.41
CA HIS A 120 11.94 14.12 16.25
C HIS A 120 12.74 12.93 16.77
N ILE A 121 13.96 12.78 16.30
CA ILE A 121 14.91 11.75 16.75
C ILE A 121 15.68 12.29 17.95
N MET A 122 15.85 11.45 18.96
CA MET A 122 16.42 11.74 20.27
C MET A 122 17.47 10.68 20.61
N GLU A 123 18.34 10.93 21.60
CA GLU A 123 19.41 10.01 22.02
C GLU A 123 18.97 8.56 22.29
N ARG A 124 17.70 8.36 22.70
CA ARG A 124 17.15 7.06 23.16
C ARG A 124 15.98 6.53 22.33
N GLY A 125 15.60 7.23 21.26
CA GLY A 125 14.29 7.04 20.65
C GLY A 125 13.92 8.02 19.56
N MET A 126 12.64 7.99 19.17
CA MET A 126 12.02 9.10 18.45
C MET A 126 10.60 9.36 18.97
N TYR A 127 10.12 10.59 18.85
CA TYR A 127 8.70 10.90 19.00
C TYR A 127 8.13 11.51 17.72
N ILE A 128 6.84 11.26 17.47
CA ILE A 128 6.12 11.78 16.32
C ILE A 128 4.78 12.34 16.79
N ILE A 129 4.53 13.62 16.49
CA ILE A 129 3.21 14.26 16.69
C ILE A 129 2.70 14.64 15.30
N ALA A 130 1.86 13.77 14.72
CA ALA A 130 1.36 13.93 13.36
C ALA A 130 0.20 14.94 13.26
N PHE A 131 -0.63 14.99 14.29
CA PHE A 131 -1.74 15.93 14.49
C PHE A 131 -2.04 16.09 16.00
N PRO A 132 -2.77 17.15 16.43
CA PRO A 132 -3.11 17.33 17.84
C PRO A 132 -3.80 16.11 18.46
N GLY A 133 -3.38 15.73 19.67
CA GLY A 133 -3.89 14.54 20.37
C GLY A 133 -3.33 13.19 19.87
N SER A 134 -2.44 13.18 18.87
CA SER A 134 -1.65 11.99 18.50
C SER A 134 -0.24 12.06 19.05
N LEU A 135 0.25 10.93 19.56
CA LEU A 135 1.63 10.72 19.94
C LEU A 135 2.06 9.32 19.51
N HIS A 136 3.13 9.25 18.72
CA HIS A 136 3.87 8.00 18.54
C HIS A 136 5.22 8.12 19.24
N LEU A 137 5.66 7.04 19.86
CA LEU A 137 6.97 6.91 20.52
C LEU A 137 7.67 5.68 19.95
N VAL A 138 8.98 5.75 19.79
CA VAL A 138 9.83 4.58 19.50
C VAL A 138 10.97 4.58 20.51
N ASP A 139 11.11 3.47 21.21
CA ASP A 139 12.13 3.22 22.24
C ASP A 139 13.14 2.20 21.69
N PHE A 140 14.38 2.63 21.48
CA PHE A 140 15.50 1.78 21.03
C PHE A 140 16.34 1.24 22.21
N ASP A 141 16.26 1.86 23.40
CA ASP A 141 16.92 1.37 24.62
C ASP A 141 16.29 0.05 25.12
N SER A 142 15.03 -0.21 24.77
CA SER A 142 14.27 -1.39 25.19
C SER A 142 14.68 -2.68 24.44
N ALA A 143 15.91 -3.15 24.68
CA ALA A 143 16.39 -4.48 24.29
C ALA A 143 15.71 -5.65 25.05
N ALA A 144 14.60 -5.39 25.75
CA ALA A 144 13.87 -6.37 26.55
C ALA A 144 12.89 -7.20 25.69
N PRO A 145 12.61 -8.47 26.03
CA PRO A 145 11.60 -9.27 25.35
C PRO A 145 10.21 -8.61 25.40
N PHE A 146 9.74 -8.12 24.26
CA PHE A 146 8.46 -7.42 24.16
C PHE A 146 7.27 -8.39 24.16
N ASN A 147 6.52 -8.41 25.27
CA ASN A 147 5.29 -9.18 25.37
C ASN A 147 4.06 -8.34 24.99
N ARG A 148 3.47 -8.65 23.83
CA ARG A 148 2.25 -8.02 23.28
C ARG A 148 0.96 -8.32 24.07
N THR A 149 0.94 -9.29 24.99
CA THR A 149 -0.26 -9.62 25.79
C THR A 149 -0.39 -8.80 27.08
N LYS A 150 0.60 -7.97 27.41
CA LYS A 150 0.51 -7.02 28.54
C LYS A 150 -0.25 -5.77 28.12
N GLU A 151 -1.17 -5.33 28.98
CA GLU A 151 -1.86 -4.06 28.84
C GLU A 151 -0.87 -2.87 28.88
N LEU A 152 -1.08 -1.89 27.99
CA LEU A 152 -0.32 -0.65 27.99
C LEU A 152 -0.93 0.33 29.00
N THR A 153 -0.33 0.41 30.19
CA THR A 153 -0.73 1.43 31.18
C THR A 153 -0.26 2.82 30.76
N ARG A 154 -1.00 3.84 31.18
CA ARG A 154 -0.64 5.26 30.98
C ARG A 154 0.75 5.56 31.57
N GLU A 155 1.07 4.93 32.69
CA GLU A 155 2.30 5.09 33.45
C GLU A 155 3.50 4.51 32.69
N HIS A 156 3.34 3.33 32.06
CA HIS A 156 4.38 2.78 31.17
C HIS A 156 4.65 3.69 29.98
N VAL A 157 3.60 4.15 29.29
CA VAL A 157 3.72 5.08 28.14
C VAL A 157 4.31 6.43 28.57
N GLN A 158 3.96 6.93 29.75
CA GLN A 158 4.51 8.15 30.35
C GLN A 158 6.01 8.03 30.62
N ASP A 159 6.50 6.87 31.05
CA ASP A 159 7.93 6.64 31.28
C ASP A 159 8.70 6.38 29.98
N VAL A 160 8.07 5.77 28.96
CA VAL A 160 8.61 5.77 27.59
C VAL A 160 8.76 7.20 27.09
N LEU A 161 7.73 8.06 27.23
CA LEU A 161 7.77 9.46 26.81
C LEU A 161 8.95 10.20 27.45
N ARG A 162 9.17 10.01 28.76
CA ARG A 162 10.30 10.62 29.49
C ARG A 162 11.65 10.11 29.00
N ARG A 163 11.83 8.79 28.84
CA ARG A 163 13.09 8.20 28.32
C ARG A 163 13.41 8.71 26.92
N VAL A 164 12.44 8.64 26.02
CA VAL A 164 12.60 9.01 24.61
C VAL A 164 12.90 10.51 24.46
N THR A 165 12.21 11.38 25.20
CA THR A 165 12.31 12.84 24.98
C THR A 165 13.33 13.54 25.87
N GLY A 166 13.75 12.93 26.99
CA GLY A 166 14.53 13.59 28.03
C GLY A 166 13.77 14.68 28.81
N LEU A 167 12.45 14.78 28.64
CA LEU A 167 11.62 15.81 29.28
C LEU A 167 10.88 15.23 30.50
N PRO A 168 11.39 15.39 31.74
CA PRO A 168 10.77 14.80 32.94
C PRO A 168 9.38 15.40 33.25
N ASN A 169 9.19 16.67 32.89
CA ASN A 169 8.00 17.47 33.18
C ASN A 169 6.86 17.29 32.17
N ALA A 170 7.11 16.68 31.01
CA ALA A 170 6.08 16.41 30.01
C ALA A 170 5.16 15.27 30.47
N LYS A 171 3.84 15.52 30.45
CA LYS A 171 2.84 14.62 31.02
C LYS A 171 1.79 14.17 30.02
N ILE A 172 1.40 12.90 30.13
CA ILE A 172 0.15 12.40 29.56
C ILE A 172 -0.95 12.70 30.57
N ALA A 173 -1.82 13.66 30.26
CA ALA A 173 -2.95 14.02 31.13
C ALA A 173 -4.00 12.90 31.06
N THR A 174 -4.55 12.66 29.87
CA THR A 174 -5.53 11.62 29.58
C THR A 174 -4.99 10.67 28.51
N MET A 175 -5.25 9.37 28.62
CA MET A 175 -4.96 8.40 27.58
C MET A 175 -6.27 7.76 27.10
N HIS A 176 -6.63 7.96 25.83
CA HIS A 176 -7.88 7.46 25.24
C HIS A 176 -7.68 6.14 24.48
N PHE A 177 -6.47 5.93 23.96
CA PHE A 177 -6.07 4.71 23.24
C PHE A 177 -4.56 4.57 23.31
N ALA A 178 -4.07 3.34 23.46
CA ALA A 178 -2.67 2.99 23.27
C ALA A 178 -2.57 1.63 22.57
N SER A 179 -1.65 1.52 21.61
CA SER A 179 -1.24 0.27 20.97
C SER A 179 0.28 0.26 20.81
N SER A 180 0.88 -0.90 20.60
CA SER A 180 2.34 -1.06 20.48
C SER A 180 2.75 -2.01 19.35
N PHE A 181 3.89 -1.69 18.75
CA PHE A 181 4.45 -2.32 17.55
C PHE A 181 5.96 -2.51 17.70
N THR A 182 6.62 -3.08 16.69
CA THR A 182 8.05 -3.43 16.70
C THR A 182 8.66 -3.28 15.31
N ASP A 183 9.98 -3.35 15.19
CA ASP A 183 10.68 -3.39 13.90
C ASP A 183 10.43 -4.67 13.07
N ARG A 184 9.89 -5.74 13.70
CA ARG A 184 9.61 -7.07 13.11
C ARG A 184 9.05 -6.98 11.69
N SER A 185 9.95 -7.18 10.73
CA SER A 185 9.70 -7.24 9.30
C SER A 185 9.69 -8.72 8.89
N LYS A 186 8.52 -9.35 8.83
CA LYS A 186 8.32 -10.77 8.51
C LYS A 186 7.32 -10.95 7.37
N GLN A 187 7.54 -11.97 6.56
CA GLN A 187 6.67 -12.36 5.45
C GLN A 187 6.50 -13.87 5.47
N THR A 188 5.36 -14.37 4.98
CA THR A 188 5.14 -15.80 4.78
C THR A 188 6.11 -16.37 3.74
N THR A 189 6.48 -17.64 3.90
CA THR A 189 7.23 -18.38 2.89
C THR A 189 6.36 -18.78 1.70
N GLN A 190 5.04 -18.84 1.88
CA GLN A 190 4.03 -19.13 0.85
C GLN A 190 2.77 -18.31 1.14
N CYS A 191 2.33 -17.50 0.17
CA CYS A 191 1.06 -16.80 0.19
C CYS A 191 -0.12 -17.77 -0.01
N ARG A 192 0.13 -18.95 -0.61
CA ARG A 192 -0.88 -19.99 -0.86
C ARG A 192 -0.44 -21.37 -0.37
N ARG A 193 -1.36 -22.10 0.27
CA ARG A 193 -1.24 -23.54 0.54
C ARG A 193 -2.53 -24.27 0.17
N GLY A 194 -2.63 -24.66 -1.10
CA GLY A 194 -3.81 -25.32 -1.66
C GLY A 194 -5.02 -24.39 -1.74
N ARG A 195 -6.00 -24.59 -0.84
CA ARG A 195 -7.20 -23.72 -0.69
C ARG A 195 -7.09 -22.68 0.44
N ILE A 196 -5.99 -22.68 1.20
CA ILE A 196 -5.71 -21.65 2.20
C ILE A 196 -4.83 -20.58 1.55
N LEU A 197 -5.20 -19.31 1.68
CA LEU A 197 -4.43 -18.16 1.18
C LEU A 197 -4.31 -17.08 2.26
N LEU A 198 -3.22 -16.31 2.22
CA LEU A 198 -2.91 -15.23 3.17
C LEU A 198 -2.77 -13.89 2.42
N ALA A 199 -3.25 -12.79 2.99
CA ALA A 199 -3.17 -11.44 2.41
C ALA A 199 -3.01 -10.37 3.51
N GLY A 200 -2.40 -9.22 3.17
CA GLY A 200 -2.14 -8.14 4.14
C GLY A 200 -1.30 -8.60 5.33
N ASP A 201 -1.60 -8.10 6.53
CA ASP A 201 -0.90 -8.44 7.80
C ASP A 201 -0.82 -9.95 8.12
N ALA A 202 -1.66 -10.79 7.51
CA ALA A 202 -1.56 -12.25 7.63
C ALA A 202 -0.46 -12.87 6.74
N ALA A 203 -0.08 -12.19 5.65
CA ALA A 203 0.99 -12.59 4.73
C ALA A 203 2.30 -11.83 4.98
N HIS A 204 2.26 -10.56 5.41
CA HIS A 204 3.43 -9.73 5.66
C HIS A 204 3.17 -8.70 6.76
N ILE A 205 4.12 -8.56 7.68
CA ILE A 205 4.14 -7.51 8.70
C ILE A 205 5.45 -6.74 8.61
N HIS A 206 5.38 -5.43 8.78
CA HIS A 206 6.54 -4.54 8.76
C HIS A 206 6.28 -3.29 9.61
N PRO A 207 7.31 -2.48 9.94
CA PRO A 207 7.15 -1.21 10.63
C PRO A 207 6.12 -0.31 9.93
N PRO A 208 5.30 0.48 10.66
CA PRO A 208 4.35 1.43 10.06
C PRO A 208 5.02 2.67 9.42
N LEU A 209 6.35 2.67 9.29
CA LEU A 209 7.16 3.78 8.79
C LEU A 209 6.86 4.05 7.31
N GLY A 210 6.33 5.24 6.99
CA GLY A 210 5.88 5.57 5.63
C GLY A 210 4.50 5.02 5.26
N ALA A 211 3.74 4.46 6.22
CA ALA A 211 2.31 4.11 6.09
C ALA A 211 1.93 3.14 4.95
N GLN A 212 2.85 2.27 4.52
CA GLN A 212 2.63 1.40 3.35
C GLN A 212 1.70 0.19 3.60
N GLY A 213 1.67 -0.39 4.81
CA GLY A 213 1.08 -1.73 5.05
C GLY A 213 -0.36 -1.90 4.56
N LEU A 214 -1.24 -0.96 4.91
CA LEU A 214 -2.64 -0.96 4.44
C LEU A 214 -2.75 -0.88 2.91
N ASN A 215 -1.88 -0.13 2.25
CA ASN A 215 -1.88 0.01 0.79
C ASN A 215 -1.41 -1.29 0.10
N VAL A 216 -0.40 -1.97 0.67
CA VAL A 216 0.02 -3.29 0.18
C VAL A 216 -1.09 -4.33 0.39
N GLY A 217 -1.70 -4.38 1.57
CA GLY A 217 -2.79 -5.32 1.89
C GLY A 217 -4.07 -5.10 1.06
N LEU A 218 -4.42 -3.84 0.75
CA LEU A 218 -5.49 -3.53 -0.20
C LEU A 218 -5.15 -4.00 -1.62
N GLY A 219 -3.90 -3.80 -2.06
CA GLY A 219 -3.41 -4.33 -3.34
C GLY A 219 -3.46 -5.85 -3.42
N ASP A 220 -3.20 -6.55 -2.32
CA ASP A 220 -3.33 -8.01 -2.24
C ASP A 220 -4.79 -8.45 -2.39
N ALA A 221 -5.71 -7.80 -1.67
CA ALA A 221 -7.14 -8.11 -1.73
C ALA A 221 -7.73 -7.86 -3.13
N ILE A 222 -7.31 -6.78 -3.80
CA ILE A 222 -7.68 -6.46 -5.19
C ILE A 222 -7.13 -7.54 -6.15
N ASN A 223 -5.87 -7.94 -6.00
CA ASN A 223 -5.24 -8.95 -6.85
C ASN A 223 -5.87 -10.35 -6.68
N LEU A 224 -6.11 -10.76 -5.43
CA LEU A 224 -6.64 -12.07 -5.08
C LEU A 224 -8.14 -12.23 -5.38
N GLY A 225 -8.93 -11.18 -5.13
CA GLY A 225 -10.41 -11.27 -5.14
C GLY A 225 -10.98 -11.78 -6.46
N TRP A 226 -10.49 -11.27 -7.59
CA TRP A 226 -10.98 -11.69 -8.91
C TRP A 226 -10.45 -13.07 -9.32
N LYS A 227 -9.19 -13.40 -9.00
CA LYS A 227 -8.58 -14.72 -9.28
C LYS A 227 -9.31 -15.83 -8.53
N LEU A 228 -9.62 -15.59 -7.26
CA LEU A 228 -10.40 -16.52 -6.44
C LEU A 228 -11.83 -16.67 -6.97
N ALA A 229 -12.50 -15.58 -7.35
CA ALA A 229 -13.83 -15.63 -7.94
C ALA A 229 -13.86 -16.39 -9.28
N ALA A 230 -12.87 -16.18 -10.16
CA ALA A 230 -12.73 -16.92 -11.41
C ALA A 230 -12.46 -18.42 -11.17
N THR A 231 -11.61 -18.74 -10.19
CA THR A 231 -11.33 -20.14 -9.79
C THR A 231 -12.59 -20.84 -9.31
N VAL A 232 -13.35 -20.22 -8.38
CA VAL A 232 -14.58 -20.80 -7.81
C VAL A 232 -15.66 -21.01 -8.88
N ARG A 233 -15.84 -20.06 -9.82
CA ARG A 233 -16.77 -20.23 -10.95
C ARG A 233 -16.38 -21.40 -11.83
N ARG A 234 -15.09 -21.49 -12.20
CA ARG A 234 -14.56 -22.58 -13.04
C ARG A 234 -14.75 -23.95 -12.39
N GLU A 235 -14.52 -24.07 -11.08
CA GLU A 235 -14.77 -25.31 -10.33
C GLU A 235 -16.27 -25.68 -10.36
N PHE A 236 -17.16 -24.76 -9.99
CA PHE A 236 -18.62 -24.96 -10.00
C PHE A 236 -19.17 -25.34 -11.39
N ASN A 237 -18.71 -24.67 -12.45
CA ASN A 237 -19.10 -24.95 -13.83
C ASN A 237 -18.57 -26.30 -14.32
N SER A 238 -17.44 -26.78 -13.79
CA SER A 238 -16.89 -28.10 -14.11
C SER A 238 -17.65 -29.25 -13.45
N GLU A 239 -18.10 -29.09 -12.20
CA GLU A 239 -18.97 -30.06 -11.51
C GLU A 239 -20.39 -30.08 -12.13
N SER A 240 -20.85 -28.95 -12.65
CA SER A 240 -22.15 -28.81 -13.36
C SER A 240 -22.17 -29.41 -14.78
N GLY A 241 -21.08 -30.05 -15.23
CA GLY A 241 -21.03 -30.78 -16.50
C GLY A 241 -20.96 -29.92 -17.78
N SER A 242 -20.78 -28.60 -17.65
CA SER A 242 -20.79 -27.67 -18.80
C SER A 242 -19.39 -27.34 -19.36
N ALA A 243 -18.33 -27.99 -18.86
CA ALA A 243 -16.94 -27.71 -19.25
C ALA A 243 -16.52 -28.43 -20.55
N SER A 244 -16.10 -27.67 -21.57
CA SER A 244 -15.64 -28.23 -22.85
C SER A 244 -14.17 -28.67 -22.82
N ASN A 245 -13.91 -29.98 -22.97
CA ASN A 245 -12.64 -30.61 -23.40
C ASN A 245 -11.32 -29.91 -22.99
N GLY A 246 -11.17 -29.61 -21.70
CA GLY A 246 -9.90 -29.15 -21.12
C GLY A 246 -9.84 -29.51 -19.64
N ASN A 247 -8.67 -29.89 -19.13
CA ASN A 247 -8.49 -30.29 -17.73
C ASN A 247 -8.93 -29.14 -16.79
N PRO A 248 -10.04 -29.27 -16.04
CA PRO A 248 -10.64 -28.10 -15.38
C PRO A 248 -9.78 -27.55 -14.25
N GLY A 249 -9.18 -28.44 -13.45
CA GLY A 249 -8.47 -28.08 -12.23
C GLY A 249 -7.16 -27.32 -12.48
N THR A 250 -6.24 -27.89 -13.27
CA THR A 250 -4.85 -27.39 -13.34
C THR A 250 -4.74 -25.92 -13.76
N ALA A 251 -5.51 -25.47 -14.76
CA ALA A 251 -5.44 -24.08 -15.21
C ALA A 251 -6.12 -23.07 -14.25
N GLY A 252 -7.15 -23.49 -13.51
CA GLY A 252 -7.73 -22.67 -12.44
C GLY A 252 -6.78 -22.51 -11.26
N LEU A 253 -6.06 -23.58 -10.90
CA LEU A 253 -5.01 -23.52 -9.89
C LEU A 253 -3.87 -22.59 -10.34
N ALA A 254 -3.39 -22.71 -11.58
CA ALA A 254 -2.29 -21.90 -12.11
C ALA A 254 -2.55 -20.38 -12.05
N LEU A 255 -3.77 -19.92 -12.38
CA LEU A 255 -4.14 -18.51 -12.25
C LEU A 255 -4.07 -18.04 -10.78
N LEU A 256 -4.50 -18.88 -9.84
CA LEU A 256 -4.48 -18.55 -8.42
C LEU A 256 -3.08 -18.68 -7.79
N ASP A 257 -2.14 -19.37 -8.45
CA ASP A 257 -0.72 -19.38 -8.06
C ASP A 257 -0.01 -18.06 -8.43
N THR A 258 -0.44 -17.35 -9.48
CA THR A 258 0.18 -16.06 -9.83
C THR A 258 -0.06 -14.97 -8.79
N TYR A 259 -1.03 -15.15 -7.87
CA TYR A 259 -1.15 -14.29 -6.68
C TYR A 259 0.15 -14.24 -5.88
N GLU A 260 0.85 -15.37 -5.72
CA GLU A 260 2.13 -15.41 -5.00
C GLU A 260 3.24 -14.73 -5.81
N THR A 261 3.40 -15.07 -7.09
CA THR A 261 4.47 -14.50 -7.94
C THR A 261 4.32 -13.00 -8.15
N GLU A 262 3.10 -12.47 -8.17
CA GLU A 262 2.82 -11.05 -8.35
C GLU A 262 2.93 -10.24 -7.05
N ARG A 263 2.47 -10.78 -5.91
CA ARG A 263 2.33 -10.01 -4.65
C ARG A 263 3.46 -10.25 -3.66
N HIS A 264 4.09 -11.43 -3.65
CA HIS A 264 5.21 -11.73 -2.76
C HIS A 264 6.41 -10.79 -2.97
N PRO A 265 6.84 -10.45 -4.21
CA PRO A 265 7.92 -9.50 -4.43
C PRO A 265 7.60 -8.07 -3.95
N ILE A 266 6.35 -7.63 -4.06
CA ILE A 266 5.92 -6.28 -3.63
C ILE A 266 5.93 -6.18 -2.10
N ALA A 267 5.45 -7.20 -1.39
CA ALA A 267 5.56 -7.27 0.06
C ALA A 267 7.04 -7.34 0.51
N ALA A 268 7.88 -8.13 -0.16
CA ALA A 268 9.31 -8.23 0.14
C ALA A 268 10.02 -6.86 -0.03
N TRP A 269 9.69 -6.11 -1.09
CA TRP A 269 10.17 -4.75 -1.30
C TRP A 269 9.73 -3.78 -0.19
N ALA A 270 8.48 -3.87 0.29
CA ALA A 270 7.99 -3.03 1.39
C ALA A 270 8.71 -3.34 2.72
N LEU A 271 9.04 -4.62 2.94
CA LEU A 271 9.89 -5.04 4.06
C LEU A 271 11.30 -4.45 3.95
N GLU A 272 11.96 -4.49 2.79
CA GLU A 272 13.29 -3.87 2.62
C GLU A 272 13.25 -2.34 2.75
N TRP A 273 12.23 -1.70 2.17
CA TRP A 273 12.03 -0.26 2.28
C TRP A 273 11.85 0.21 3.73
N THR A 274 11.12 -0.55 4.53
CA THR A 274 10.95 -0.26 5.96
C THR A 274 12.18 -0.64 6.79
N ARG A 275 12.87 -1.76 6.49
CA ARG A 275 14.17 -2.11 7.09
C ARG A 275 15.23 -1.01 6.88
N ALA A 276 15.27 -0.41 5.69
CA ALA A 276 16.12 0.75 5.41
C ALA A 276 15.74 1.96 6.26
N GLN A 277 14.44 2.28 6.40
CA GLN A 277 13.98 3.33 7.30
C GLN A 277 14.34 3.07 8.77
N VAL A 278 14.17 1.85 9.29
CA VAL A 278 14.58 1.50 10.67
C VAL A 278 16.07 1.72 10.88
N SER A 279 16.89 1.33 9.90
CA SER A 279 18.35 1.46 9.96
C SER A 279 18.80 2.94 9.91
N MET A 280 18.07 3.80 9.20
CA MET A 280 18.31 5.25 9.14
C MET A 280 17.74 6.01 10.36
N LEU A 281 16.93 5.36 11.19
CA LEU A 281 16.32 5.93 12.40
C LEU A 281 17.01 5.48 13.69
N GLN A 282 18.10 4.70 13.62
CA GLN A 282 18.89 4.39 14.81
C GLN A 282 19.45 5.69 15.42
N PRO A 283 19.34 5.91 16.74
CA PRO A 283 19.81 7.12 17.40
C PRO A 283 21.33 7.10 17.65
N ASP A 284 22.09 6.58 16.69
CA ASP A 284 23.54 6.40 16.76
C ASP A 284 24.28 7.15 15.63
N LEU A 285 25.62 7.10 15.67
CA LEU A 285 26.47 7.79 14.70
C LEU A 285 26.34 7.23 13.26
N TYR A 286 25.95 5.97 13.09
CA TYR A 286 25.76 5.34 11.78
C TYR A 286 24.41 5.74 11.18
N GLY A 287 23.33 5.67 11.96
CA GLY A 287 22.00 6.19 11.58
C GLY A 287 22.06 7.66 11.21
N ALA A 288 22.75 8.48 12.01
CA ALA A 288 22.99 9.89 11.74
C ALA A 288 23.83 10.14 10.46
N ALA A 289 24.86 9.33 10.19
CA ALA A 289 25.65 9.46 8.95
C ALA A 289 24.83 9.11 7.71
N VAL A 290 24.02 8.04 7.76
CA VAL A 290 23.11 7.66 6.66
C VAL A 290 22.00 8.70 6.48
N GLN A 291 21.48 9.32 7.55
CA GLN A 291 20.53 10.45 7.45
C GLN A 291 21.06 11.58 6.56
N VAL A 292 22.33 11.97 6.73
CA VAL A 292 22.92 13.08 5.95
C VAL A 292 22.99 12.70 4.47
N LEU A 293 23.58 11.53 4.15
CA LEU A 293 23.70 11.06 2.77
C LEU A 293 22.35 10.93 2.05
N ILE A 294 21.34 10.36 2.72
CA ILE A 294 20.00 10.19 2.15
C ILE A 294 19.25 11.52 2.06
N ARG A 295 19.48 12.47 2.98
CA ARG A 295 18.93 13.83 2.91
C ARG A 295 19.50 14.62 1.73
N ASP A 296 20.81 14.52 1.50
CA ASP A 296 21.47 15.19 0.38
C ASP A 296 21.01 14.60 -0.96
N LEU A 297 20.84 13.27 -1.04
CA LEU A 297 20.21 12.60 -2.19
C LEU A 297 18.78 13.09 -2.41
N ILE A 298 17.91 13.02 -1.38
CA ILE A 298 16.51 13.50 -1.46
C ILE A 298 16.44 14.99 -1.82
N ASN A 299 17.43 15.80 -1.43
CA ASN A 299 17.47 17.21 -1.78
C ASN A 299 17.64 17.47 -3.29
N THR A 300 18.16 16.51 -4.06
CA THR A 300 18.17 16.56 -5.54
C THR A 300 16.79 16.27 -6.14
N THR A 301 16.57 16.73 -7.39
CA THR A 301 15.37 16.38 -8.15
C THR A 301 15.28 14.87 -8.40
N ASP A 302 16.37 14.23 -8.81
CA ASP A 302 16.41 12.79 -9.11
C ASP A 302 16.09 11.95 -7.87
N GLY A 303 16.69 12.31 -6.73
CA GLY A 303 16.42 11.67 -5.45
C GLY A 303 14.99 11.91 -4.96
N THR A 304 14.44 13.13 -5.06
CA THR A 304 13.02 13.33 -4.73
C THR A 304 12.12 12.45 -5.59
N ASN A 305 12.35 12.34 -6.90
CA ASN A 305 11.53 11.50 -7.78
C ASN A 305 11.68 10.00 -7.46
N LEU A 306 12.90 9.50 -7.22
CA LEU A 306 13.16 8.12 -6.79
C LEU A 306 12.44 7.75 -5.48
N PHE A 307 12.36 8.68 -4.53
CA PHE A 307 11.68 8.43 -3.26
C PHE A 307 10.15 8.62 -3.38
N ILE A 308 9.66 9.55 -4.19
CA ILE A 308 8.21 9.72 -4.45
C ILE A 308 7.65 8.51 -5.21
N ASP A 309 8.34 8.04 -6.26
CA ASP A 309 8.03 6.78 -6.96
C ASP A 309 7.73 5.64 -5.99
N ARG A 310 8.64 5.44 -5.03
CA ARG A 310 8.56 4.37 -4.03
C ARG A 310 7.51 4.62 -2.96
N VAL A 311 7.26 5.86 -2.54
CA VAL A 311 6.20 6.13 -1.54
C VAL A 311 4.80 6.04 -2.18
N TRP A 312 4.64 6.36 -3.47
CA TRP A 312 3.33 6.36 -4.16
C TRP A 312 3.08 5.10 -5.00
N GLY A 313 4.10 4.27 -5.23
CA GLY A 313 4.01 3.03 -6.01
C GLY A 313 3.94 3.26 -7.52
N LEU A 314 4.48 4.37 -8.04
CA LEU A 314 4.28 4.77 -9.45
C LEU A 314 4.80 3.72 -10.43
N SER A 315 5.98 3.16 -10.16
CA SER A 315 6.59 2.10 -10.99
C SER A 315 6.24 0.66 -10.54
N GLN A 316 5.17 0.45 -9.76
CA GLN A 316 4.70 -0.91 -9.48
C GLN A 316 4.24 -1.61 -10.77
N ARG A 317 4.88 -2.74 -11.05
CA ARG A 317 4.71 -3.57 -12.25
C ARG A 317 4.84 -5.05 -11.85
N TYR A 318 3.95 -5.88 -12.36
CA TYR A 318 4.08 -7.33 -12.31
C TYR A 318 4.94 -7.83 -13.47
N ASP A 319 5.80 -8.83 -13.22
CA ASP A 319 6.37 -9.59 -14.32
C ASP A 319 5.34 -10.61 -14.81
N LEU A 320 4.78 -10.35 -15.99
CA LEU A 320 3.85 -11.22 -16.70
C LEU A 320 4.51 -11.83 -17.95
N THR A 321 5.83 -11.70 -18.11
CA THR A 321 6.54 -12.14 -19.31
C THR A 321 6.96 -13.60 -19.20
N SER A 322 6.34 -14.47 -19.98
CA SER A 322 6.75 -15.88 -20.08
C SER A 322 8.10 -15.99 -20.79
N ASN A 323 9.12 -16.48 -20.09
CA ASN A 323 10.42 -16.89 -20.64
C ASN A 323 11.26 -15.82 -21.36
N GLY A 324 11.05 -14.52 -21.07
CA GLY A 324 11.98 -13.47 -21.46
C GLY A 324 11.91 -13.03 -22.93
N ASP A 325 10.74 -13.06 -23.55
CA ASP A 325 10.51 -12.43 -24.85
C ASP A 325 10.87 -10.93 -24.81
N GLY A 326 11.94 -10.56 -25.52
CA GLY A 326 12.50 -9.20 -25.52
C GLY A 326 11.60 -8.12 -26.15
N ASP A 327 10.53 -8.54 -26.83
CA ASP A 327 9.57 -7.66 -27.54
C ASP A 327 8.34 -7.30 -26.68
N ALA A 328 8.28 -7.72 -25.41
CA ALA A 328 7.17 -7.44 -24.50
C ALA A 328 7.00 -5.92 -24.23
N HIS A 329 5.82 -5.37 -24.58
CA HIS A 329 5.55 -3.94 -24.45
C HIS A 329 5.71 -3.42 -23.01
N ALA A 330 6.28 -2.21 -22.86
CA ALA A 330 6.68 -1.65 -21.56
C ALA A 330 5.55 -1.46 -20.54
N LEU A 331 4.29 -1.41 -21.00
CA LEU A 331 3.09 -1.35 -20.15
C LEU A 331 2.63 -2.71 -19.59
N ILE A 332 3.13 -3.84 -20.09
CA ILE A 332 2.66 -5.18 -19.67
C ILE A 332 2.96 -5.39 -18.18
N GLY A 333 1.92 -5.66 -17.39
CA GLY A 333 2.00 -5.81 -15.95
C GLY A 333 1.96 -4.51 -15.14
N CYS A 334 1.94 -3.34 -15.78
CA CYS A 334 1.68 -2.06 -15.11
C CYS A 334 0.17 -1.87 -14.86
N SER A 335 -0.18 -1.17 -13.79
CA SER A 335 -1.56 -0.66 -13.61
C SER A 335 -1.88 0.41 -14.66
N ALA A 336 -3.09 0.35 -15.23
CA ALA A 336 -3.54 1.26 -16.28
C ALA A 336 -3.96 2.62 -15.68
N PRO A 337 -3.47 3.75 -16.22
CA PRO A 337 -3.89 5.06 -15.74
C PRO A 337 -5.35 5.34 -16.08
N ASP A 338 -6.00 6.13 -15.22
CA ASP A 338 -7.42 6.49 -15.33
C ASP A 338 -7.63 7.61 -16.38
N PHE A 339 -7.60 7.26 -17.66
CA PHE A 339 -7.72 8.20 -18.79
C PHE A 339 -9.15 8.42 -19.30
N GLU A 340 -9.32 9.49 -20.07
CA GLU A 340 -10.57 9.86 -20.76
C GLU A 340 -10.68 9.18 -22.15
N LEU A 341 -11.86 8.65 -22.44
CA LEU A 341 -12.25 7.96 -23.67
C LEU A 341 -13.17 8.84 -24.53
N GLY A 342 -13.45 8.39 -25.76
CA GLY A 342 -14.21 9.16 -26.75
C GLY A 342 -15.67 9.43 -26.41
N ASP A 343 -16.22 8.73 -25.42
CA ASP A 343 -17.59 8.88 -24.91
C ASP A 343 -17.69 9.82 -23.70
N ASP A 344 -16.70 10.70 -23.49
CA ASP A 344 -16.49 11.51 -22.28
C ASP A 344 -16.38 10.70 -20.97
N GLY A 345 -16.32 9.37 -21.07
CA GLY A 345 -16.14 8.44 -19.96
C GLY A 345 -14.68 8.31 -19.54
N ARG A 346 -14.44 7.84 -18.32
CA ARG A 346 -13.09 7.57 -17.78
C ARG A 346 -12.90 6.08 -17.47
N LEU A 347 -11.67 5.60 -17.56
CA LEU A 347 -11.35 4.16 -17.46
C LEU A 347 -11.79 3.54 -16.12
N GLY A 348 -11.48 4.20 -14.99
CA GLY A 348 -11.77 3.70 -13.65
C GLY A 348 -13.26 3.37 -13.41
N PRO A 349 -14.20 4.28 -13.71
CA PRO A 349 -15.63 3.99 -13.69
C PRO A 349 -16.06 2.78 -14.53
N LYS A 350 -15.44 2.53 -15.70
CA LYS A 350 -15.77 1.36 -16.54
C LYS A 350 -15.33 0.04 -15.90
N LEU A 351 -14.33 0.06 -15.01
CA LEU A 351 -13.87 -1.11 -14.23
C LEU A 351 -14.74 -1.43 -12.99
N GLU A 352 -15.64 -0.54 -12.54
CA GLU A 352 -16.57 -0.85 -11.42
C GLU A 352 -17.48 -2.07 -11.72
N GLY A 353 -17.62 -2.44 -13.00
CA GLY A 353 -18.29 -3.65 -13.48
C GLY A 353 -17.55 -4.98 -13.22
N GLN A 354 -16.40 -4.98 -12.55
CA GLN A 354 -15.66 -6.17 -12.05
C GLN A 354 -15.39 -7.25 -13.12
N ARG A 355 -15.01 -6.80 -14.33
CA ARG A 355 -14.64 -7.64 -15.48
C ARG A 355 -13.40 -7.04 -16.15
N GLY A 356 -12.62 -7.88 -16.82
CA GLY A 356 -11.56 -7.41 -17.71
C GLY A 356 -12.12 -6.54 -18.84
N LEU A 357 -11.34 -5.58 -19.29
CA LEU A 357 -11.72 -4.59 -20.29
C LEU A 357 -10.66 -4.52 -21.38
N LEU A 358 -11.00 -4.99 -22.59
CA LEU A 358 -10.20 -4.69 -23.77
C LEU A 358 -10.52 -3.27 -24.22
N VAL A 359 -9.49 -2.42 -24.37
CA VAL A 359 -9.59 -1.10 -24.98
C VAL A 359 -8.89 -1.18 -26.34
N ASP A 360 -9.67 -1.10 -27.43
CA ASP A 360 -9.16 -1.06 -28.80
C ASP A 360 -9.09 0.39 -29.32
N LEU A 361 -8.15 0.67 -30.22
CA LEU A 361 -7.68 2.02 -30.61
C LEU A 361 -7.32 2.12 -32.12
N GLN A 362 -8.06 1.43 -32.99
CA GLN A 362 -7.81 1.42 -34.46
C GLN A 362 -8.38 2.71 -35.13
N GLU A 363 -8.10 3.10 -36.38
CA GLU A 363 -7.90 2.28 -37.60
C GLU A 363 -6.44 2.02 -38.04
N ASN A 364 -5.49 2.94 -37.77
CA ASN A 364 -4.10 2.76 -38.22
C ASN A 364 -3.25 2.09 -37.13
N GLY A 365 -3.43 0.78 -37.00
CA GLY A 365 -3.01 -0.10 -35.89
C GLY A 365 -1.50 -0.26 -35.60
N THR A 366 -0.70 0.78 -35.73
CA THR A 366 0.70 0.80 -35.22
C THR A 366 1.22 2.20 -34.85
N ALA A 367 0.35 3.23 -34.79
CA ALA A 367 0.77 4.63 -34.62
C ALA A 367 0.39 5.29 -33.28
N ALA A 368 -0.78 4.99 -32.69
CA ALA A 368 -1.41 5.89 -31.71
C ALA A 368 -1.24 5.52 -30.21
N LEU A 369 -0.99 4.26 -29.84
CA LEU A 369 -0.59 3.88 -28.46
C LEU A 369 0.81 4.41 -28.07
N LYS A 370 1.44 5.17 -28.98
CA LYS A 370 2.89 5.30 -29.17
C LYS A 370 3.45 6.67 -28.77
N GLU A 371 2.59 7.67 -28.58
CA GLU A 371 2.99 9.04 -28.20
C GLU A 371 2.47 9.45 -26.81
N LEU A 372 1.25 9.05 -26.43
CA LEU A 372 0.50 9.76 -25.38
C LEU A 372 -0.15 8.85 -24.30
N VAL A 373 0.68 8.25 -23.45
CA VAL A 373 0.30 8.11 -22.01
C VAL A 373 0.71 9.41 -21.26
N VAL A 374 0.72 10.54 -21.99
CA VAL A 374 1.10 11.90 -21.56
C VAL A 374 0.23 12.97 -22.28
N GLY A 375 -1.04 12.66 -22.60
CA GLY A 375 -1.96 13.59 -23.27
C GLY A 375 -3.42 13.34 -22.86
N VAL A 376 -4.25 14.39 -22.84
CA VAL A 376 -5.62 14.32 -22.34
C VAL A 376 -6.63 14.19 -23.49
N LYS A 377 -7.50 13.18 -23.36
CA LYS A 377 -8.65 12.83 -24.22
C LYS A 377 -8.29 12.18 -25.58
N TYR A 378 -8.87 11.01 -25.80
CA TYR A 378 -8.79 10.23 -27.04
C TYR A 378 -10.19 10.05 -27.65
N GLU A 379 -10.37 10.36 -28.93
CA GLU A 379 -11.52 9.84 -29.69
C GLU A 379 -11.25 8.39 -30.07
N ALA A 380 -11.88 7.46 -29.34
CA ALA A 380 -11.82 6.03 -29.58
C ALA A 380 -13.21 5.42 -29.45
N GLU A 381 -13.64 4.64 -30.44
CA GLU A 381 -14.85 3.81 -30.36
C GLU A 381 -14.60 2.66 -29.37
N SER A 382 -14.87 2.89 -28.07
CA SER A 382 -14.61 1.90 -27.03
C SER A 382 -15.61 0.73 -27.10
N THR A 383 -15.36 -0.20 -28.03
CA THR A 383 -16.06 -1.48 -28.11
C THR A 383 -15.68 -2.30 -26.87
N ILE A 384 -16.55 -2.30 -25.87
CA ILE A 384 -16.38 -3.09 -24.64
C ILE A 384 -16.55 -4.57 -25.00
N TYR A 385 -15.47 -5.20 -25.45
CA TYR A 385 -15.42 -6.65 -25.55
C TYR A 385 -15.33 -7.23 -24.14
N VAL A 386 -16.30 -8.07 -23.79
CA VAL A 386 -16.30 -8.86 -22.55
C VAL A 386 -15.88 -10.28 -22.93
N PRO A 387 -14.63 -10.70 -22.67
CA PRO A 387 -14.28 -12.11 -22.76
C PRO A 387 -15.07 -12.85 -21.69
N ASP A 388 -15.78 -13.90 -22.07
CA ASP A 388 -16.38 -14.79 -21.08
C ASP A 388 -15.26 -15.61 -20.41
N LEU A 389 -15.13 -15.49 -19.09
CA LEU A 389 -14.07 -16.12 -18.29
C LEU A 389 -14.08 -17.65 -18.41
N ASP A 390 -15.23 -18.24 -18.73
CA ASP A 390 -15.38 -19.68 -18.97
C ASP A 390 -14.85 -20.13 -20.36
N THR A 391 -14.49 -19.20 -21.25
CA THR A 391 -14.08 -19.50 -22.65
C THR A 391 -12.63 -19.17 -22.99
N ALA A 392 -11.91 -18.45 -22.12
CA ALA A 392 -10.52 -18.07 -22.35
C ALA A 392 -9.58 -19.31 -22.38
N LYS A 393 -9.16 -19.72 -23.58
CA LYS A 393 -8.30 -20.90 -23.78
C LYS A 393 -6.84 -20.67 -23.39
N ASP A 394 -6.38 -19.43 -23.38
CA ASP A 394 -5.09 -19.04 -22.82
C ASP A 394 -5.26 -17.78 -21.95
N PRO A 395 -4.84 -17.79 -20.66
CA PRO A 395 -4.99 -16.66 -19.76
C PRO A 395 -3.82 -15.66 -19.81
N LEU A 396 -2.76 -15.86 -20.61
CA LEU A 396 -1.57 -14.99 -20.57
C LEU A 396 -1.50 -13.96 -21.70
N GLU A 397 -1.89 -14.29 -22.94
CA GLU A 397 -1.54 -13.46 -24.11
C GLU A 397 -2.28 -12.10 -24.26
N ARG A 398 -3.38 -11.83 -23.52
CA ARG A 398 -4.35 -10.77 -23.90
C ARG A 398 -4.89 -9.87 -22.78
N TRP A 399 -4.23 -9.77 -21.64
CA TRP A 399 -4.76 -8.98 -20.50
C TRP A 399 -4.03 -7.64 -20.30
N PHE A 400 -4.77 -6.54 -20.52
CA PHE A 400 -4.39 -5.19 -20.13
C PHE A 400 -5.46 -4.61 -19.19
N GLY A 401 -5.04 -3.94 -18.11
CA GLY A 401 -5.93 -3.15 -17.24
C GLY A 401 -6.14 -3.69 -15.82
N PHE A 402 -5.52 -3.02 -14.85
CA PHE A 402 -5.90 -2.96 -13.43
C PHE A 402 -5.62 -1.56 -12.87
#